data_AF-A0A3D6CIE3-F1
#
_entry.id   AF-A0A3D6CIE3-F1
#
_cell.length_a   1.000
_cell.length_b   1.000
_cell.length_c   1.000
_cell.angle_alpha   90.00
_cell.angle_beta   90.00
_cell.angle_gamma   90.00
#
_symmetry.space_group_name_H-M   'P 1'
#
loop_
_entity.id
_entity.type
_entity.pdbx_description
1 polymer ?
#
loop_
_entity_poly.entity_id
_entity_poly.type
_entity_poly.pdbx_seq_one_letter_code
_entity_poly.pdbx_strand_id
1 'polypeptide(L)'
;DSSYKIRILALEKVDLINKFSKKDAIQKIIQIANGDKKTLVQAAAIETLGKLIDPELIQIFNKGLSSASYAVLGKSLIALYYVDKAAAIKKSKALPDEVRKILATPLTKIFIESNDQTELPFIAKSVVSGMFLSGDAATKQLYEKAFKMISESNNMEAIQNLVL
;
A
#
# COMPACT_ATOMS: atom_id res chain seq x y z
N ASP A 1 -2.72 -23.91 -9.71
CA ASP A 1 -1.52 -23.50 -10.45
C ASP A 1 -0.46 -23.08 -9.45
N SER A 2 0.63 -23.84 -9.36
CA SER A 2 1.81 -23.65 -8.50
C SER A 2 2.79 -22.61 -9.04
N SER A 3 2.65 -22.18 -10.30
CA SER A 3 3.57 -21.24 -10.96
C SER A 3 3.36 -19.77 -10.59
N TYR A 4 2.26 -19.43 -9.90
CA TYR A 4 1.94 -18.03 -9.59
C TYR A 4 3.00 -17.34 -8.72
N LYS A 5 3.71 -18.10 -7.86
CA LYS A 5 4.83 -17.58 -7.07
C LYS A 5 6.01 -17.15 -7.95
N ILE A 6 6.26 -17.86 -9.05
CA ILE A 6 7.30 -17.48 -10.03
C ILE A 6 6.88 -16.20 -10.76
N ARG A 7 5.60 -16.06 -11.12
CA ARG A 7 5.08 -14.82 -11.72
C ARG A 7 5.23 -13.63 -10.77
N ILE A 8 4.89 -13.80 -9.49
CA ILE A 8 5.10 -12.77 -8.47
C ILE A 8 6.58 -12.39 -8.37
N LEU A 9 7.47 -13.38 -8.25
CA LEU A 9 8.91 -13.11 -8.17
C LEU A 9 9.42 -12.38 -9.42
N ALA A 10 8.96 -12.74 -10.61
CA ALA A 10 9.31 -12.04 -11.85
C ALA A 10 8.84 -10.59 -11.84
N LEU A 11 7.61 -10.32 -11.38
CA LEU A 11 7.07 -8.96 -11.23
C LEU A 11 7.82 -8.15 -10.18
N GLU A 12 8.26 -8.77 -9.09
CA GLU A 12 9.01 -8.10 -8.02
C GLU A 12 10.44 -7.75 -8.44
N LYS A 13 11.04 -8.57 -9.31
CA LYS A 13 12.45 -8.45 -9.75
C LYS A 13 12.63 -7.79 -11.10
N VAL A 14 11.57 -7.59 -11.89
CA VAL A 14 11.67 -6.91 -13.17
C VAL A 14 12.19 -5.49 -12.97
N ASP A 15 13.28 -5.18 -13.66
CA ASP A 15 13.79 -3.82 -13.72
C ASP A 15 13.03 -3.05 -14.81
N LEU A 16 12.38 -1.96 -14.42
CA LEU A 16 11.69 -1.04 -15.33
C LEU A 16 12.36 0.33 -15.42
N ILE A 17 13.61 0.47 -14.96
CA ILE A 17 14.45 1.65 -15.19
C ILE A 17 14.50 1.93 -16.71
N ASN A 18 14.33 3.19 -17.12
CA ASN A 18 14.11 3.61 -18.49
C ASN A 18 12.80 3.06 -19.12
N LYS A 19 11.66 3.43 -18.52
CA LYS A 19 10.31 2.98 -18.91
C LYS A 19 9.99 3.10 -20.41
N PHE A 20 10.53 4.12 -21.08
CA PHE A 20 10.28 4.36 -22.51
C PHE A 20 10.84 3.26 -23.41
N SER A 21 11.93 2.61 -23.00
CA SER A 21 12.50 1.46 -23.70
C SER A 21 11.83 0.12 -23.37
N LYS A 22 10.94 0.09 -22.36
CA LYS A 22 10.35 -1.13 -21.78
C LYS A 22 8.82 -1.17 -21.94
N LYS A 23 8.27 -0.45 -22.92
CA LYS A 23 6.81 -0.34 -23.15
C LYS A 23 6.10 -1.69 -23.28
N ASP A 24 6.69 -2.64 -24.01
CA ASP A 24 6.10 -3.97 -24.18
C ASP A 24 6.00 -4.75 -22.86
N ALA A 25 7.03 -4.64 -22.01
CA ALA A 25 7.03 -5.25 -20.69
C ALA A 25 5.96 -4.59 -19.80
N ILE A 26 5.89 -3.26 -19.80
CA ILE A 26 4.89 -2.50 -19.05
C ILE A 26 3.47 -2.90 -19.50
N GLN A 27 3.23 -2.99 -20.81
CA GLN A 27 1.92 -3.38 -21.34
C GLN A 27 1.49 -4.77 -20.88
N LYS A 28 2.43 -5.74 -20.83
CA LYS A 28 2.15 -7.07 -20.27
C LYS A 28 1.82 -7.00 -18.78
N ILE A 29 2.54 -6.20 -18.01
CA ILE A 29 2.27 -6.03 -16.58
C ILE A 29 0.89 -5.37 -16.36
N ILE A 30 0.49 -4.42 -17.22
CA ILE A 30 -0.85 -3.82 -17.22
C ILE A 30 -1.94 -4.89 -17.45
N GLN A 31 -1.73 -5.81 -18.39
CA GLN A 31 -2.66 -6.92 -18.64
C GLN A 31 -2.77 -7.84 -17.41
N ILE A 32 -1.64 -8.17 -16.78
CA ILE A 32 -1.59 -8.98 -15.55
C ILE A 32 -2.34 -8.30 -14.41
N ALA A 33 -2.09 -7.02 -14.16
CA ALA A 33 -2.78 -6.22 -13.14
C ALA A 33 -4.30 -6.20 -13.34
N ASN A 34 -4.76 -6.20 -14.59
CA ASN A 34 -6.18 -6.10 -14.92
C ASN A 34 -6.97 -7.41 -14.90
N GLY A 35 -6.29 -8.56 -15.00
CA GLY A 35 -6.98 -9.81 -15.33
C GLY A 35 -6.31 -11.11 -14.94
N ASP A 36 -5.17 -11.13 -14.24
CA ASP A 36 -4.61 -12.42 -13.77
C ASP A 36 -5.62 -13.11 -12.83
N LYS A 37 -5.83 -14.41 -13.02
CA LYS A 37 -6.76 -15.21 -12.20
C LYS A 37 -6.40 -15.21 -10.71
N LYS A 38 -5.14 -14.95 -10.36
CA LYS A 38 -4.65 -14.87 -9.00
C LYS A 38 -4.49 -13.41 -8.59
N THR A 39 -5.30 -12.99 -7.63
CA THR A 39 -5.30 -11.62 -7.09
C THR A 39 -3.96 -11.23 -6.45
N LEU A 40 -3.18 -12.19 -5.93
CA LEU A 40 -1.81 -11.93 -5.47
C LEU A 40 -0.87 -11.53 -6.61
N VAL A 41 -1.05 -12.11 -7.80
CA VAL A 41 -0.28 -11.74 -8.99
C VAL A 41 -0.73 -10.37 -9.50
N GLN A 42 -2.04 -10.09 -9.48
CA GLN A 42 -2.56 -8.74 -9.77
C GLN A 42 -1.95 -7.69 -8.84
N ALA A 43 -1.94 -7.96 -7.52
CA ALA A 43 -1.38 -7.06 -6.52
C ALA A 43 0.12 -6.79 -6.74
N ALA A 44 0.90 -7.83 -7.04
CA ALA A 44 2.32 -7.69 -7.38
C ALA A 44 2.51 -6.85 -8.65
N ALA A 45 1.68 -7.06 -9.69
CA ALA A 45 1.74 -6.26 -10.91
C ALA A 45 1.39 -4.78 -10.65
N ILE A 46 0.38 -4.49 -9.82
CA ILE A 46 0.00 -3.14 -9.42
C ILE A 46 1.13 -2.46 -8.64
N GLU A 47 1.76 -3.17 -7.70
CA GLU A 47 2.91 -2.65 -6.97
C GLU A 47 4.07 -2.31 -7.90
N THR A 48 4.38 -3.19 -8.86
CA THR A 48 5.44 -2.96 -9.84
C THR A 48 5.14 -1.75 -10.74
N LEU A 49 3.88 -1.59 -11.18
CA LEU A 49 3.44 -0.42 -11.93
C LEU A 49 3.48 0.85 -11.07
N GLY A 50 3.11 0.78 -9.80
CA GLY A 50 3.13 1.92 -8.87
C GLY A 50 4.52 2.53 -8.69
N LYS A 51 5.59 1.72 -8.80
CA LYS A 51 6.98 2.20 -8.75
C LYS A 51 7.36 3.12 -9.91
N LEU A 52 6.60 3.11 -11.00
CA LEU A 52 6.84 4.00 -12.15
C LEU A 52 6.38 5.44 -11.89
N ILE A 53 5.52 5.65 -10.88
CA ILE A 53 4.95 6.96 -10.52
C ILE A 53 4.42 7.66 -11.78
N ASP A 54 3.69 6.90 -12.59
CA ASP A 54 3.22 7.34 -13.90
C ASP A 54 1.73 7.68 -13.83
N PRO A 55 1.35 8.98 -13.99
CA PRO A 55 -0.06 9.38 -13.97
C PRO A 55 -0.92 8.68 -15.04
N GLU A 56 -0.33 8.19 -16.14
CA GLU A 56 -1.06 7.43 -17.16
C GLU A 56 -1.64 6.11 -16.61
N LEU A 57 -1.10 5.61 -15.50
CA LEU A 57 -1.53 4.35 -14.86
C LEU A 57 -2.66 4.54 -13.84
N ILE A 58 -3.11 5.78 -13.59
CA ILE A 58 -4.15 6.10 -12.59
C ILE A 58 -5.40 5.21 -12.75
N GLN A 59 -5.85 4.97 -13.98
CA GLN A 59 -7.06 4.18 -14.23
C GLN A 59 -6.94 2.73 -13.72
N ILE A 60 -5.73 2.15 -13.79
CA ILE A 60 -5.46 0.80 -13.28
C ILE A 60 -5.55 0.77 -11.75
N PHE A 61 -4.98 1.79 -11.10
CA PHE A 61 -5.01 1.89 -9.64
C PHE A 61 -6.44 2.11 -9.14
N ASN A 62 -7.20 3.01 -9.77
CA ASN A 62 -8.60 3.25 -9.46
C ASN A 62 -9.46 2.00 -9.59
N LYS A 63 -9.28 1.20 -10.66
CA LYS A 63 -9.97 -0.07 -10.83
C LYS A 63 -9.69 -1.03 -9.66
N GLY A 64 -8.45 -1.11 -9.20
CA GLY A 64 -8.08 -1.97 -8.08
C GLY A 64 -8.63 -1.53 -6.72
N LEU A 65 -9.04 -0.27 -6.57
CA LEU A 65 -9.74 0.22 -5.36
C LEU A 65 -11.14 -0.39 -5.17
N SER A 66 -11.69 -1.01 -6.21
CA SER A 66 -12.98 -1.71 -6.18
C SER A 66 -12.83 -3.23 -6.01
N SER A 67 -11.61 -3.73 -5.83
CA SER A 67 -11.36 -5.16 -5.68
C SER A 67 -11.78 -5.68 -4.31
N ALA A 68 -12.44 -6.84 -4.28
CA ALA A 68 -12.71 -7.59 -3.05
C ALA A 68 -11.42 -8.19 -2.44
N SER A 69 -10.32 -8.23 -3.19
CA SER A 69 -9.03 -8.67 -2.67
C SER A 69 -8.33 -7.53 -1.94
N TYR A 70 -8.13 -7.68 -0.63
CA TYR A 70 -7.38 -6.71 0.19
C TYR A 70 -5.94 -6.51 -0.29
N ALA A 71 -5.30 -7.54 -0.87
CA ALA A 71 -3.97 -7.40 -1.46
C ALA A 71 -3.99 -6.43 -2.66
N VAL A 72 -5.00 -6.55 -3.53
CA VAL A 72 -5.17 -5.67 -4.71
C VAL A 72 -5.52 -4.26 -4.25
N LEU A 73 -6.53 -4.14 -3.38
CA LEU A 73 -6.96 -2.85 -2.82
C LEU A 73 -5.81 -2.11 -2.13
N GLY A 74 -5.05 -2.78 -1.26
CA GLY A 74 -3.93 -2.19 -0.54
C GLY A 74 -2.81 -1.71 -1.47
N LYS A 75 -2.39 -2.52 -2.43
CA LYS A 75 -1.35 -2.12 -3.41
C LYS A 75 -1.84 -1.00 -4.33
N SER A 76 -3.11 -1.01 -4.72
CA SER A 76 -3.74 0.07 -5.48
C SER A 76 -3.78 1.39 -4.72
N LEU A 77 -4.08 1.38 -3.41
CA LEU A 77 -4.06 2.59 -2.59
C LEU A 77 -2.66 3.20 -2.51
N ILE A 78 -1.63 2.38 -2.29
CA ILE A 78 -0.24 2.84 -2.29
C ILE A 78 0.17 3.40 -3.66
N ALA A 79 -0.13 2.67 -4.74
CA ALA A 79 0.22 3.10 -6.09
C ALA A 79 -0.50 4.41 -6.47
N LEU A 80 -1.80 4.51 -6.14
CA LEU A 80 -2.57 5.73 -6.34
C LEU A 80 -1.99 6.88 -5.52
N TYR A 81 -1.56 6.66 -4.28
CA TYR A 81 -1.00 7.71 -3.44
C TYR A 81 0.19 8.41 -4.10
N TYR A 82 1.04 7.70 -4.84
CA TYR A 82 2.18 8.31 -5.51
C TYR A 82 1.83 9.13 -6.77
N VAL A 83 0.64 8.94 -7.35
CA VAL A 83 0.21 9.66 -8.57
C VAL A 83 -0.97 10.62 -8.34
N ASP A 84 -1.77 10.40 -7.28
CA ASP A 84 -2.89 11.21 -6.82
C ASP A 84 -3.08 11.04 -5.29
N LYS A 85 -2.31 11.81 -4.53
CA LYS A 85 -2.31 11.79 -3.06
C LYS A 85 -3.69 12.08 -2.48
N ALA A 86 -4.38 13.08 -3.02
CA ALA A 86 -5.66 13.55 -2.49
C ALA A 86 -6.74 12.46 -2.62
N ALA A 87 -6.83 11.81 -3.79
CA ALA A 87 -7.76 10.72 -4.00
C ALA A 87 -7.43 9.51 -3.10
N ALA A 88 -6.16 9.14 -2.97
CA ALA A 88 -5.74 8.02 -2.14
C ALA A 88 -6.04 8.23 -0.66
N ILE A 89 -5.76 9.43 -0.11
CA ILE A 89 -6.08 9.77 1.29
C ILE A 89 -7.59 9.77 1.50
N LYS A 90 -8.35 10.42 0.61
CA LYS A 90 -9.82 10.45 0.68
C LYS A 90 -10.40 9.04 0.70
N LYS A 91 -9.95 8.17 -0.21
CA LYS A 91 -10.40 6.78 -0.27
C LYS A 91 -10.02 6.01 0.99
N SER A 92 -8.78 6.18 1.47
CA SER A 92 -8.25 5.53 2.68
C SER A 92 -9.09 5.80 3.92
N LYS A 93 -9.50 7.07 4.12
CA LYS A 93 -10.37 7.48 5.24
C LYS A 93 -11.81 6.97 5.11
N ALA A 94 -12.30 6.80 3.89
CA ALA A 94 -13.67 6.37 3.61
C ALA A 94 -13.86 4.84 3.66
N LEU A 95 -12.80 4.06 3.89
CA LEU A 95 -12.92 2.61 4.02
C LEU A 95 -13.63 2.23 5.35
N PRO A 96 -14.43 1.15 5.37
CA PRO A 96 -14.97 0.61 6.61
C PRO A 96 -13.87 0.21 7.59
N ASP A 97 -14.11 0.37 8.89
CA ASP A 97 -13.11 0.09 9.93
C ASP A 97 -12.51 -1.32 9.87
N GLU A 98 -13.34 -2.33 9.58
CA GLU A 98 -12.89 -3.71 9.40
C GLU A 98 -11.87 -3.84 8.25
N VAL A 99 -12.13 -3.16 7.13
CA VAL A 99 -11.22 -3.13 5.99
C VAL A 99 -9.95 -2.35 6.34
N ARG A 100 -10.08 -1.24 7.06
CA ARG A 100 -8.93 -0.44 7.50
C ARG A 100 -8.01 -1.23 8.43
N LYS A 101 -8.57 -2.03 9.33
CA LYS A 101 -7.80 -2.93 10.21
C LYS A 101 -6.98 -3.95 9.42
N ILE A 102 -7.58 -4.55 8.38
CA ILE A 102 -6.88 -5.49 7.49
C ILE A 102 -5.77 -4.78 6.70
N LEU A 103 -6.00 -3.53 6.30
CA LEU A 103 -5.06 -2.70 5.55
C LEU A 103 -4.20 -1.78 6.43
N ALA A 104 -3.98 -2.14 7.69
CA ALA A 104 -3.28 -1.29 8.65
C ALA A 104 -1.91 -0.81 8.14
N THR A 105 -1.10 -1.70 7.57
CA THR A 105 0.25 -1.34 7.07
C THR A 105 0.24 -0.38 5.88
N PRO A 106 -0.47 -0.66 4.76
CA PRO A 106 -0.51 0.29 3.66
C PRO A 106 -1.16 1.63 4.05
N LEU A 107 -2.18 1.63 4.93
CA LEU A 107 -2.79 2.87 5.41
C LEU A 107 -1.86 3.66 6.33
N THR A 108 -1.13 2.99 7.22
CA THR A 108 -0.08 3.62 8.04
C THR A 108 0.95 4.30 7.15
N LYS A 109 1.41 3.63 6.08
CA LYS A 109 2.35 4.22 5.13
C LYS A 109 1.80 5.52 4.51
N ILE A 110 0.55 5.51 4.03
CA ILE A 110 -0.09 6.68 3.43
C ILE A 110 -0.15 7.83 4.44
N PHE A 111 -0.71 7.60 5.63
CA PHE A 111 -0.94 8.66 6.62
C PHE A 111 0.36 9.22 7.21
N ILE A 112 1.38 8.39 7.38
CA ILE A 112 2.71 8.83 7.83
C ILE A 112 3.41 9.64 6.73
N GLU A 113 3.37 9.20 5.47
CA GLU A 113 3.98 9.95 4.36
C GLU A 113 3.23 11.25 4.04
N SER A 114 1.91 11.31 4.31
CA SER A 114 1.12 12.53 4.14
C SER A 114 1.14 13.44 5.37
N ASN A 115 1.83 13.05 6.45
CA ASN A 115 1.84 13.74 7.75
C ASN A 115 0.42 14.03 8.29
N ASP A 116 -0.50 13.07 8.13
CA ASP A 116 -1.89 13.23 8.51
C ASP A 116 -2.11 12.92 9.99
N GLN A 117 -2.03 13.97 10.80
CA GLN A 117 -2.14 13.83 12.25
C GLN A 117 -3.53 13.39 12.72
N THR A 118 -4.58 13.54 11.90
CA THR A 118 -5.94 13.13 12.28
C THR A 118 -6.07 11.61 12.35
N GLU A 119 -5.15 10.88 11.72
CA GLU A 119 -5.19 9.42 11.63
C GLU A 119 -4.23 8.74 12.63
N LEU A 120 -3.51 9.50 13.46
CA LEU A 120 -2.66 8.96 14.52
C LEU A 120 -3.42 7.98 15.45
N PRO A 121 -4.68 8.22 15.86
CA PRO A 121 -5.41 7.26 16.68
C PRO A 121 -5.63 5.91 16.00
N PHE A 122 -5.87 5.91 14.68
CA PHE A 122 -5.98 4.69 13.89
C PHE A 122 -4.64 3.96 13.80
N ILE A 123 -3.56 4.69 13.51
CA ILE A 123 -2.21 4.13 13.37
C ILE A 123 -1.75 3.49 14.69
N ALA A 124 -1.98 4.17 15.82
CA ALA A 124 -1.59 3.70 17.15
C ALA A 124 -2.08 2.29 17.48
N LYS A 125 -3.32 1.94 17.07
CA LYS A 125 -3.95 0.62 17.30
C LYS A 125 -3.16 -0.55 16.69
N SER A 126 -2.26 -0.29 15.74
CA SER A 126 -1.47 -1.32 15.06
C SER A 126 0.04 -1.13 15.20
N VAL A 127 0.50 -0.04 15.83
CA VAL A 127 1.92 0.34 15.87
C VAL A 127 2.77 -0.68 16.62
N VAL A 128 2.36 -1.06 17.83
CA VAL A 128 3.13 -2.00 18.67
C VAL A 128 3.23 -3.36 17.98
N SER A 129 2.09 -3.89 17.52
CA SER A 129 2.05 -5.13 16.73
C SER A 129 2.95 -5.04 15.49
N GLY A 130 2.92 -3.90 14.79
CA GLY A 130 3.71 -3.68 13.58
C GLY A 130 5.22 -3.66 13.82
N MET A 131 5.68 -3.06 14.93
CA MET A 131 7.09 -3.01 15.30
C MET A 131 7.65 -4.40 15.68
N PHE A 132 6.90 -5.17 16.46
CA PHE A 132 7.42 -6.40 17.07
C PHE A 132 7.06 -7.68 16.30
N LEU A 133 5.90 -7.73 15.65
CA LEU A 133 5.39 -8.95 14.99
C LEU A 133 5.62 -9.00 13.48
N SER A 134 6.02 -7.88 12.85
CA SER A 134 6.36 -7.90 11.43
C SER A 134 7.63 -8.70 11.18
N GLY A 135 7.62 -9.56 10.15
CA GLY A 135 8.82 -10.26 9.66
C GLY A 135 9.70 -9.43 8.73
N ASP A 136 9.22 -8.27 8.28
CA ASP A 136 9.90 -7.41 7.29
C ASP A 136 10.50 -6.16 7.95
N ALA A 137 11.78 -5.90 7.67
CA ALA A 137 12.54 -4.79 8.26
C ALA A 137 11.99 -3.41 7.86
N ALA A 138 11.54 -3.26 6.60
CA ALA A 138 10.99 -1.97 6.13
C ALA A 138 9.67 -1.64 6.85
N THR A 139 8.85 -2.65 7.09
CA THR A 139 7.60 -2.53 7.85
C THR A 139 7.89 -2.17 9.30
N LYS A 140 8.91 -2.77 9.94
CA LYS A 140 9.31 -2.37 11.31
C LYS A 140 9.72 -0.90 11.38
N GLN A 141 10.57 -0.45 10.45
CA GLN A 141 11.00 0.95 10.37
C GLN A 141 9.83 1.92 10.15
N LEU A 142 8.85 1.53 9.33
CA LEU A 142 7.62 2.32 9.15
C LEU A 142 6.89 2.49 10.48
N TYR A 143 6.71 1.40 11.24
CA TYR A 143 6.00 1.46 12.51
C TYR A 143 6.80 2.13 13.63
N GLU A 144 8.13 2.04 13.62
CA GLU A 144 9.00 2.85 14.51
C GLU A 144 8.83 4.34 14.24
N LYS A 145 8.82 4.74 12.96
CA LYS A 145 8.54 6.14 12.58
C LYS A 145 7.14 6.58 13.04
N ALA A 146 6.15 5.71 12.88
CA ALA A 146 4.79 5.98 13.34
C ALA A 146 4.71 6.12 14.87
N PHE A 147 5.37 5.24 15.63
CA PHE A 147 5.48 5.34 17.07
C PHE A 147 6.09 6.68 17.50
N LYS A 148 7.22 7.06 16.89
CA LYS A 148 7.88 8.33 17.16
C LYS A 148 6.92 9.52 16.95
N MET A 149 6.26 9.56 15.79
CA MET A 149 5.28 10.62 15.49
C MET A 149 4.13 10.68 16.50
N ILE A 150 3.64 9.55 17.00
CA ILE A 150 2.59 9.52 18.02
C ILE A 150 3.14 10.03 19.36
N SER A 151 4.31 9.55 19.78
CA SER A 151 4.93 9.93 21.07
C SER A 151 5.30 11.42 21.16
N GLU A 152 5.61 12.04 20.02
CA GLU A 152 5.94 13.47 19.93
C GLU A 152 4.69 14.34 19.67
N SER A 153 3.52 13.74 19.50
CA SER A 153 2.26 14.45 19.27
C SER A 153 1.55 14.82 20.58
N ASN A 154 0.63 15.78 20.50
CA ASN A 154 -0.31 16.09 21.59
C ASN A 154 -1.62 15.28 21.47
N ASN A 155 -1.64 14.21 20.67
CA ASN A 155 -2.85 13.41 20.44
C ASN A 155 -3.04 12.39 21.56
N MET A 156 -3.82 12.75 22.57
CA MET A 156 -4.05 11.91 23.76
C MET A 156 -4.66 10.56 23.42
N GLU A 157 -5.61 10.49 22.47
CA GLU A 157 -6.22 9.22 22.05
C GLU A 157 -5.18 8.29 21.42
N ALA A 158 -4.33 8.83 20.54
CA ALA A 158 -3.26 8.05 19.93
C ALA A 158 -2.24 7.55 20.96
N ILE A 159 -1.86 8.39 21.94
CA ILE A 159 -0.96 7.99 23.02
C ILE A 159 -1.59 6.89 23.89
N GLN A 160 -2.88 7.01 24.24
CA GLN A 160 -3.61 5.98 24.98
C GLN A 160 -3.67 4.66 24.21
N ASN A 161 -3.90 4.71 22.90
CA ASN A 161 -3.93 3.52 22.05
C ASN A 161 -2.57 2.80 21.92
N LEU A 162 -1.45 3.38 22.38
CA LEU A 162 -0.16 2.68 22.43
C LEU A 162 -0.01 1.73 23.63
N VAL A 163 -0.80 1.95 24.69
CA VAL A 163 -0.70 1.20 25.96
C VAL A 163 -1.88 0.23 26.18
N LEU A 164 -2.86 0.25 25.28
CA LEU A 164 -4.05 -0.60 25.28
C LEU A 164 -3.90 -1.75 24.28
#